data_AF-A0A1H6KVE5-F1
#
_entry.id   AF-A0A1H6KVE5-F1
#
_cell.length_a   1.000
_cell.length_b   1.000
_cell.length_c   1.000
_cell.angle_alpha   90.00
_cell.angle_beta   90.00
_cell.angle_gamma   90.00
#
_symmetry.space_group_name_H-M   'P 1'
#
loop_
_entity.id
_entity.type
_entity.pdbx_description
1 polymer ?
#
loop_
_entity_poly.entity_id
_entity_poly.type
_entity_poly.pdbx_seq_one_letter_code
_entity_poly.pdbx_strand_id
1 'polypeptide(L)'
;MRRRNATIAIRCTEEESRRIHELAERHGLRLNDFVMRSALGKKIVVANGIDEIVRQQKAIGRNLNQIATLANMDRLTAVNFQPLLDEHRKVTELIGQLLREVK
;
A
#
# COMPACT_ATOMS: atom_id res chain seq x y z
N MET A 1 -8.06 -30.61 -4.07
CA MET A 1 -9.36 -30.27 -3.47
C MET A 1 -9.56 -28.76 -3.51
N ARG A 2 -10.71 -28.26 -4.00
CA ARG A 2 -10.96 -26.81 -4.18
C ARG A 2 -11.29 -26.18 -2.82
N ARG A 3 -10.66 -25.06 -2.44
CA ARG A 3 -10.87 -24.40 -1.13
C ARG A 3 -12.26 -23.75 -0.96
N ARG A 4 -12.91 -23.33 -2.05
CA ARG A 4 -14.28 -22.79 -2.07
C ARG A 4 -15.13 -23.66 -2.99
N ASN A 5 -16.11 -24.36 -2.44
CA ASN A 5 -16.96 -25.35 -3.12
C ASN A 5 -18.47 -25.08 -2.96
N ALA A 6 -18.87 -24.09 -2.16
CA ALA A 6 -20.26 -23.68 -2.01
C ALA A 6 -20.58 -22.45 -2.87
N THR A 7 -21.80 -22.39 -3.41
CA THR A 7 -22.30 -21.30 -4.26
C THR A 7 -23.51 -20.65 -3.60
N ILE A 8 -23.53 -19.31 -3.59
CA ILE A 8 -24.69 -18.51 -3.17
C ILE A 8 -25.23 -17.83 -4.43
N ALA A 9 -26.50 -18.09 -4.78
CA ALA A 9 -27.17 -17.47 -5.92
C ALA A 9 -28.08 -16.34 -5.43
N ILE A 10 -27.92 -15.14 -6.01
CA ILE A 10 -28.68 -13.95 -5.66
C ILE A 10 -29.30 -13.39 -6.95
N ARG A 11 -30.61 -13.13 -6.94
CA ARG A 11 -31.27 -12.39 -8.01
C ARG A 11 -31.08 -10.89 -7.77
N CYS A 12 -30.72 -10.16 -8.81
CA CYS A 12 -30.57 -8.72 -8.78
C CYS A 12 -31.05 -8.13 -10.10
N THR A 13 -31.34 -6.84 -10.11
CA THR A 13 -31.61 -6.09 -11.35
C THR A 13 -30.30 -5.86 -12.12
N GLU A 14 -30.42 -5.49 -13.40
CA GLU A 14 -29.25 -5.11 -14.20
C GLU A 14 -28.49 -3.92 -13.61
N GLU A 15 -29.22 -2.96 -13.02
CA GLU A 15 -28.65 -1.78 -12.37
C GLU A 15 -27.84 -2.17 -11.13
N GLU A 16 -28.39 -3.04 -10.28
CA GLU A 16 -27.71 -3.56 -9.09
C GLU A 16 -26.44 -4.33 -9.48
N SER A 17 -26.53 -5.19 -10.49
CA SER A 17 -25.38 -5.95 -11.00
C SER A 17 -24.27 -4.99 -11.45
N ARG A 18 -24.60 -4.00 -12.29
CA ARG A 18 -23.65 -3.00 -12.78
C ARG A 18 -22.99 -2.24 -11.63
N ARG A 19 -23.79 -1.80 -10.66
CA ARG A 19 -23.30 -1.05 -9.50
C ARG A 19 -22.36 -1.87 -8.63
N ILE A 20 -22.63 -3.16 -8.43
CA ILE A 20 -21.73 -4.07 -7.70
C ILE A 20 -20.41 -4.26 -8.47
N HIS A 21 -20.47 -4.39 -9.80
CA HIS A 21 -19.28 -4.47 -10.65
C HIS A 21 -18.42 -3.20 -10.54
N GLU A 22 -19.01 -2.02 -10.68
CA GLU A 22 -18.32 -0.73 -10.56
C GLU A 22 -17.68 -0.54 -9.18
N LEU A 23 -18.36 -0.97 -8.11
CA LEU A 23 -17.81 -0.94 -6.76
C LEU A 23 -16.60 -1.88 -6.64
N ALA A 24 -16.70 -3.10 -7.15
CA ALA A 24 -15.57 -4.05 -7.13
C ALA A 24 -14.35 -3.48 -7.87
N GLU A 25 -14.55 -2.87 -9.05
CA GLU A 25 -13.49 -2.21 -9.82
C GLU A 25 -12.88 -1.02 -9.09
N ARG A 26 -13.70 -0.15 -8.50
CA ARG A 26 -13.23 0.99 -7.69
C ARG A 26 -12.36 0.55 -6.51
N HIS A 27 -12.68 -0.61 -5.93
CA HIS A 27 -11.90 -1.20 -4.85
C HIS A 27 -10.71 -2.05 -5.33
N GLY A 28 -10.49 -2.19 -6.64
CA GLY A 28 -9.41 -3.01 -7.21
C GLY A 28 -9.55 -4.50 -6.90
N LEU A 29 -10.77 -4.97 -6.62
CA LEU A 29 -11.06 -6.35 -6.22
C LEU A 29 -11.78 -7.11 -7.34
N ARG A 30 -11.53 -8.42 -7.41
CA ARG A 30 -12.39 -9.30 -8.22
C ARG A 30 -13.79 -9.32 -7.61
N LEU A 31 -14.84 -9.34 -8.43
CA LEU A 31 -16.24 -9.34 -8.00
C LEU A 31 -16.52 -10.32 -6.84
N ASN A 32 -16.09 -11.57 -6.97
CA ASN A 32 -16.30 -12.58 -5.92
C ASN A 32 -15.60 -12.23 -4.60
N ASP A 33 -14.42 -11.61 -4.64
CA ASP A 33 -13.72 -11.21 -3.41
C ASP A 33 -14.38 -9.98 -2.78
N PHE A 34 -14.78 -9.00 -3.59
CA PHE A 34 -15.55 -7.84 -3.15
C PHE A 34 -16.85 -8.27 -2.47
N VAL A 35 -17.68 -9.06 -3.15
CA VAL A 35 -18.97 -9.53 -2.62
C VAL A 35 -18.79 -10.33 -1.33
N MET A 36 -17.83 -11.26 -1.28
CA MET A 36 -17.58 -12.04 -0.07
C MET A 36 -17.07 -11.19 1.10
N ARG A 37 -16.22 -10.18 0.85
CA ARG A 37 -15.76 -9.29 1.92
C ARG A 37 -16.90 -8.41 2.44
N SER A 38 -17.67 -7.82 1.53
CA SER A 38 -18.83 -6.99 1.85
C SER A 38 -19.90 -7.78 2.63
N ALA A 39 -20.24 -8.99 2.17
CA ALA A 39 -21.23 -9.85 2.83
C ALA A 39 -20.78 -10.35 4.22
N LEU A 40 -19.47 -10.47 4.44
CA LEU A 40 -18.90 -10.87 5.73
C LEU A 40 -18.55 -9.67 6.63
N GLY A 41 -18.91 -8.44 6.25
CA GLY A 41 -18.59 -7.23 7.02
C GLY A 41 -17.09 -6.97 7.16
N LYS A 42 -16.27 -7.51 6.25
CA LYS A 42 -14.82 -7.29 6.28
C LYS A 42 -14.50 -5.89 5.77
N LYS A 43 -13.66 -5.16 6.50
CA LYS A 43 -13.15 -3.86 6.11
C LYS A 43 -12.42 -3.96 4.75
N ILE A 44 -12.84 -3.14 3.79
CA ILE A 44 -12.18 -3.04 2.47
C ILE A 44 -11.42 -1.71 2.44
N VAL A 45 -10.09 -1.79 2.55
CA VAL A 45 -9.23 -0.60 2.50
C VAL A 45 -8.48 -0.58 1.18
N VAL A 46 -8.59 0.53 0.45
CA VAL A 46 -7.87 0.78 -0.80
C VAL A 46 -6.78 1.79 -0.48
N ALA A 47 -5.53 1.34 -0.49
CA ALA A 47 -4.40 2.20 -0.20
C ALA A 47 -3.67 2.55 -1.51
N ASN A 48 -4.13 3.62 -2.16
CA ASN A 48 -3.49 4.15 -3.37
C ASN A 48 -2.20 4.89 -3.01
N GLY A 49 -1.17 4.77 -3.85
CA GLY A 49 0.08 5.53 -3.70
C GLY A 49 1.14 4.91 -2.78
N ILE A 50 0.89 3.75 -2.16
CA ILE A 50 1.91 3.03 -1.39
C ILE A 50 3.13 2.69 -2.26
N ASP A 51 2.92 2.29 -3.51
CA ASP A 51 4.02 1.93 -4.41
C ASP A 51 4.97 3.11 -4.68
N GLU A 52 4.42 4.32 -4.77
CA GLU A 52 5.21 5.53 -4.96
C GLU A 52 6.02 5.85 -3.70
N ILE A 53 5.41 5.69 -2.52
CA ILE A 53 6.11 5.83 -1.24
C ILE A 53 7.28 4.83 -1.15
N VAL A 54 7.07 3.56 -1.52
CA VAL A 54 8.11 2.53 -1.56
C VAL A 54 9.21 2.89 -2.56
N ARG A 55 8.86 3.44 -3.72
CA ARG A 55 9.81 3.88 -4.75
C ARG A 55 10.72 4.99 -4.22
N GLN A 56 10.16 6.00 -3.57
CA GLN A 56 10.90 7.10 -2.97
C GLN A 56 11.81 6.61 -1.84
N GLN A 57 11.32 5.71 -0.98
CA GLN A 57 12.12 5.12 0.09
C GLN A 57 13.34 4.35 -0.45
N LYS A 58 13.17 3.59 -1.53
CA LYS A 58 14.28 2.92 -2.23
C LYS A 58 15.27 3.91 -2.84
N ALA A 59 14.81 5.07 -3.31
CA ALA A 59 15.71 6.12 -3.81
C ALA A 59 16.55 6.72 -2.68
N ILE A 60 15.95 7.02 -1.53
CA ILE A 60 16.66 7.50 -0.34
C ILE A 60 17.71 6.48 0.11
N GLY A 61 17.35 5.19 0.21
CA GLY A 61 18.30 4.14 0.58
C GLY A 61 19.49 4.01 -0.38
N ARG A 62 19.26 4.17 -1.69
CA ARG A 62 20.34 4.19 -2.70
C ARG A 62 21.29 5.37 -2.50
N ASN A 63 20.74 6.57 -2.25
CA ASN A 63 21.54 7.76 -1.99
C ASN A 63 22.38 7.61 -0.72
N LEU A 64 21.79 7.06 0.36
CA LEU A 64 22.51 6.76 1.59
C LEU A 64 23.67 5.77 1.37
N ASN A 65 23.45 4.72 0.59
CA ASN A 65 24.51 3.76 0.25
C ASN A 65 25.66 4.43 -0.52
N GLN A 66 25.36 5.34 -1.45
CA GLN A 66 26.38 6.07 -2.20
C GLN A 66 27.22 6.95 -1.27
N ILE A 67 26.57 7.67 -0.35
CA ILE A 67 27.30 8.53 0.58
C ILE A 67 28.14 7.69 1.55
N ALA A 68 27.61 6.59 2.08
CA ALA A 68 28.36 5.66 2.92
C ALA A 68 29.59 5.09 2.19
N THR A 69 29.44 4.76 0.90
CA THR A 69 30.55 4.30 0.06
C THR A 69 31.63 5.37 -0.08
N LEU A 70 31.25 6.62 -0.38
CA LEU A 70 32.20 7.73 -0.51
C LEU A 70 32.91 8.05 0.82
N ALA A 71 32.20 7.95 1.94
CA ALA A 71 32.79 8.11 3.27
C ALA A 71 33.79 6.99 3.58
N ASN A 72 33.45 5.72 3.29
CA ASN A 72 34.35 4.58 3.47
C ASN A 72 35.60 4.64 2.58
N MET A 73 35.55 5.38 1.48
CA MET A 73 36.70 5.64 0.60
C MET A 73 37.54 6.84 1.05
N ASP A 74 37.26 7.41 2.23
CA ASP A 74 37.85 8.66 2.74
C ASP A 74 37.69 9.87 1.78
N ARG A 75 36.72 9.80 0.86
CA ARG A 75 36.42 10.88 -0.11
C ARG A 75 35.42 11.89 0.42
N LEU A 76 34.93 11.70 1.64
CA LEU A 76 33.98 12.57 2.33
C LEU A 76 34.39 12.70 3.80
N THR A 77 34.76 13.91 4.21
CA THR A 77 35.28 14.22 5.55
C THR A 77 34.22 14.71 6.53
N ALA A 78 33.12 15.31 6.06
CA ALA A 78 31.97 15.66 6.90
C ALA A 78 30.70 15.83 6.05
N VAL A 79 29.62 15.10 6.40
CA VAL A 79 28.27 15.30 5.86
C VAL A 79 27.31 15.46 7.03
N ASN A 80 26.61 16.58 7.11
CA ASN A 80 25.54 16.74 8.10
C ASN A 80 24.25 16.08 7.59
N PHE A 81 23.96 14.90 8.13
CA PHE A 81 22.76 14.12 7.79
C PHE A 81 21.52 14.46 8.60
N GLN A 82 21.64 15.31 9.62
CA GLN A 82 20.55 15.58 10.55
C GLN A 82 19.25 16.04 9.84
N PRO A 83 19.29 16.94 8.84
CA PRO A 83 18.08 17.35 8.13
C PRO A 83 17.40 16.22 7.35
N LEU A 84 18.19 15.32 6.74
CA LEU A 84 17.67 14.15 6.03
C LEU A 84 17.04 13.16 7.00
N LEU A 85 17.69 12.90 8.13
CA LEU A 85 17.18 12.00 9.17
C LEU A 85 15.86 12.50 9.76
N ASP A 86 15.74 13.81 9.97
CA ASP A 86 14.52 14.39 10.54
C ASP A 86 13.34 14.32 9.56
N GLU A 87 13.54 14.63 8.28
CA GLU A 87 12.49 14.44 7.25
C GLU A 87 12.16 12.96 7.03
N HIS A 88 13.18 12.09 7.04
CA HIS A 88 12.99 10.64 6.91
C HIS A 88 12.18 10.06 8.07
N ARG A 89 12.43 10.53 9.30
CA ARG A 89 11.67 10.15 10.49
C ARG A 89 10.21 10.56 10.36
N LYS A 90 9.93 11.80 9.95
CA LYS A 90 8.56 12.30 9.73
C LYS A 90 7.79 11.45 8.71
N VAL A 91 8.42 11.14 7.57
CA VAL A 91 7.80 10.30 6.54
C VAL A 91 7.55 8.88 7.06
N THR A 92 8.51 8.30 7.78
CA THR A 92 8.39 6.95 8.35
C THR A 92 7.26 6.88 9.40
N GLU A 93 7.10 7.92 10.22
CA GLU A 93 6.00 8.03 11.19
C GLU A 93 4.63 8.16 10.51
N LEU A 94 4.52 8.99 9.47
CA LEU A 94 3.30 9.13 8.67
C LEU A 94 2.91 7.80 8.01
N ILE A 95 3.87 7.07 7.44
CA ILE A 95 3.64 5.72 6.89
C ILE A 95 3.16 4.77 8.00
N GLY A 96 3.79 4.81 9.18
CA GLY A 96 3.39 4.02 10.33
C GLY A 96 1.96 4.31 10.82
N GLN A 97 1.54 5.58 10.76
CA GLN A 97 0.16 5.98 11.05
C GLN A 97 -0.81 5.44 9.99
N LEU A 98 -0.50 5.60 8.71
CA LEU A 98 -1.32 5.10 7.61
C LEU A 98 -1.55 3.57 7.71
N LEU A 99 -0.50 2.81 8.04
CA LEU A 99 -0.58 1.36 8.21
C LEU A 99 -1.47 0.93 9.40
N ARG A 100 -1.67 1.78 10.40
CA ARG A 100 -2.60 1.51 11.52
C ARG A 100 -4.05 1.72 11.11
N GLU A 101 -4.33 2.68 10.25
CA GLU A 101 -5.68 2.92 9.72
C GLU A 101 -6.14 1.85 8.73
N VAL A 102 -5.19 1.18 8.07
CA VAL A 102 -5.45 0.09 7.12
C VAL A 102 -5.73 -1.26 7.83
N LYS A 103 -5.38 -1.40 9.11
CA LYS A 103 -5.71 -2.58 9.93
C LYS A 103 -7.18 -2.65 10.34
#